data_AF-A0A2Z4FMA3-F1
#
_entry.id   AF-A0A2Z4FMA3-F1
#
_cell.length_a   1.000
_cell.length_b   1.000
_cell.length_c   1.000
_cell.angle_alpha   90.00
_cell.angle_beta   90.00
_cell.angle_gamma   90.00
#
_symmetry.space_group_name_H-M   'P 1'
#
loop_
_entity.id
_entity.type
_entity.pdbx_description
1 polymer ?
#
loop_
_entity_poly.entity_id
_entity_poly.type
_entity_poly.pdbx_seq_one_letter_code
_entity_poly.pdbx_strand_id
1 'polypeptide(L)'
;MKDFRDQTQALYNEYGARFAGKPRATRTISELDDIIKKLEALVNEARAAGNVAQDPALASMVEQAVENLETYDTERKEIARVQAQGETAIEGSKLATWANLQFGQYFRHFAGQGRATRDLGRLNEMISELELTEAQMKKLLTKKDMRSVREDLKTVRNNTALYRKERDHILNARANAQPDELASYLATLANEQFAVYNFHFAGRPRVSRRPGLMHRLIATLEEVGAQMKKLDEGGLNNEQNRNNIKIVETQLETYRTEFGEIQNARRNVAEGDLPGNFGAGANWAMEQYREHFAGKDRASRDLVLLSRICDEMLDMARQMRDYDAEVYNEGNRKNLNIVLDNAMLYQNEYEEIKKVQG
;
A
#
# COMPACT_ATOMS: atom_id res chain seq x y z
N MET A 1 32.38 -21.04 -9.16
CA MET A 1 31.77 -20.83 -7.82
C MET A 1 31.11 -19.46 -7.67
N LYS A 2 31.85 -18.33 -7.80
CA LYS A 2 31.26 -16.99 -7.66
C LYS A 2 30.10 -16.72 -8.64
N ASP A 3 30.26 -17.14 -9.89
CA ASP A 3 29.26 -16.92 -10.95
C ASP A 3 27.92 -17.68 -10.71
N PHE A 4 27.97 -18.98 -10.39
CA PHE A 4 26.77 -19.75 -10.03
C PHE A 4 26.04 -19.17 -8.80
N ARG A 5 26.80 -18.74 -7.79
CA ARG A 5 26.24 -18.10 -6.59
C ARG A 5 25.51 -16.81 -6.90
N ASP A 6 26.15 -15.94 -7.68
CA ASP A 6 25.60 -14.62 -7.98
C ASP A 6 24.34 -14.76 -8.86
N GLN A 7 24.34 -15.71 -9.80
CA GLN A 7 23.19 -15.98 -10.68
C GLN A 7 22.02 -16.65 -9.97
N THR A 8 22.27 -17.66 -9.12
CA THR A 8 21.21 -18.29 -8.31
C THR A 8 20.59 -17.31 -7.32
N GLN A 9 21.40 -16.46 -6.68
CA GLN A 9 20.91 -15.39 -5.82
C GLN A 9 20.10 -14.34 -6.60
N ALA A 10 20.52 -13.99 -7.82
CA ALA A 10 19.76 -13.07 -8.67
C ALA A 10 18.38 -13.63 -9.02
N LEU A 11 18.28 -14.91 -9.38
CA LEU A 11 17.00 -15.57 -9.67
C LEU A 11 16.12 -15.71 -8.42
N TYR A 12 16.72 -16.00 -7.26
CA TYR A 12 16.00 -16.00 -5.99
C TYR A 12 15.42 -14.61 -5.66
N ASN A 13 16.21 -13.56 -5.87
CA ASN A 13 15.75 -12.18 -5.68
C ASN A 13 14.67 -11.81 -6.70
N GLU A 14 14.78 -12.25 -7.96
CA GLU A 14 13.77 -12.05 -9.00
C GLU A 14 12.46 -12.76 -8.63
N TYR A 15 12.54 -14.01 -8.17
CA TYR A 15 11.39 -14.75 -7.67
C TYR A 15 10.74 -14.06 -6.46
N GLY A 16 11.54 -13.68 -5.46
CA GLY A 16 11.07 -12.96 -4.28
C GLY A 16 10.39 -11.65 -4.63
N ALA A 17 10.93 -10.91 -5.61
CA ALA A 17 10.38 -9.65 -6.07
C ALA A 17 9.08 -9.81 -6.87
N ARG A 18 8.87 -10.93 -7.58
CA ARG A 18 7.76 -11.09 -8.53
C ARG A 18 6.68 -12.09 -8.11
N PHE A 19 6.97 -13.00 -7.19
CA PHE A 19 6.06 -14.09 -6.84
C PHE A 19 5.81 -14.22 -5.33
N ALA A 20 6.84 -14.16 -4.50
CA ALA A 20 6.69 -14.40 -3.07
C ALA A 20 5.70 -13.41 -2.41
N GLY A 21 4.71 -13.92 -1.69
CA GLY A 21 3.72 -13.12 -0.95
C GLY A 21 2.68 -12.36 -1.79
N LYS A 22 2.69 -12.52 -3.13
CA LYS A 22 1.79 -11.79 -4.06
C LYS A 22 0.50 -12.56 -4.34
N PRO A 23 -0.61 -11.95 -4.76
CA PRO A 23 -1.82 -12.70 -5.15
C PRO A 23 -1.57 -13.60 -6.38
N ARG A 24 -1.89 -14.90 -6.32
CA ARG A 24 -1.67 -15.84 -7.45
C ARG A 24 -2.43 -15.47 -8.72
N ALA A 25 -3.57 -14.80 -8.61
CA ALA A 25 -4.40 -14.43 -9.74
C ALA A 25 -3.79 -13.35 -10.65
N THR A 26 -2.85 -12.54 -10.14
CA THR A 26 -2.30 -11.37 -10.83
C THR A 26 -0.91 -11.57 -11.42
N ARG A 27 -0.28 -12.72 -11.16
CA ARG A 27 1.12 -13.00 -11.53
C ARG A 27 1.26 -13.50 -12.96
N THR A 28 2.36 -13.14 -13.62
CA THR A 28 2.67 -13.62 -14.98
C THR A 28 3.27 -15.02 -14.92
N ILE A 29 2.53 -16.05 -15.35
CA ILE A 29 3.03 -17.43 -15.32
C ILE A 29 4.25 -17.64 -16.22
N SER A 30 4.32 -16.98 -17.38
CA SER A 30 5.46 -17.10 -18.30
C SER A 30 6.76 -16.57 -17.70
N GLU A 31 6.70 -15.56 -16.83
CA GLU A 31 7.89 -15.07 -16.13
C GLU A 31 8.39 -16.08 -15.10
N LEU A 32 7.49 -16.85 -14.47
CA LEU A 32 7.88 -17.95 -13.57
C LEU A 32 8.51 -19.10 -14.37
N ASP A 33 7.94 -19.41 -15.53
CA ASP A 33 8.47 -20.41 -16.45
C ASP A 33 9.91 -20.05 -16.87
N ASP A 34 10.18 -18.77 -17.13
CA ASP A 34 11.53 -18.28 -17.44
C ASP A 34 12.50 -18.41 -16.25
N ILE A 35 12.07 -18.11 -15.02
CA ILE A 35 12.89 -18.27 -13.81
C ILE A 35 13.21 -19.75 -13.58
N ILE A 36 12.21 -20.63 -13.67
CA ILE A 36 12.37 -22.09 -13.53
C ILE A 36 13.38 -22.58 -14.56
N LYS A 37 13.17 -22.26 -15.84
CA LYS A 37 14.05 -22.69 -16.93
C LYS A 37 15.50 -22.24 -16.74
N LYS A 38 15.73 -20.99 -16.29
CA LYS A 38 17.08 -20.48 -15.99
C LYS A 38 17.71 -21.21 -14.82
N LEU A 39 16.96 -21.46 -13.74
CA LEU A 39 17.48 -22.13 -12.56
C LEU A 39 17.79 -23.61 -12.84
N GLU A 40 16.95 -24.30 -13.62
CA GLU A 40 17.20 -25.67 -14.11
C GLU A 40 18.49 -25.74 -14.92
N ALA A 41 18.70 -24.79 -15.84
CA ALA A 41 19.92 -24.72 -16.65
C ALA A 41 21.17 -24.58 -15.76
N LEU A 42 21.14 -23.69 -14.77
CA LEU A 42 22.25 -23.50 -13.83
C LEU A 42 22.54 -24.75 -13.00
N VAL A 43 21.50 -25.41 -12.47
CA VAL A 43 21.65 -26.66 -11.70
C VAL A 43 22.28 -27.75 -12.58
N ASN A 44 21.86 -27.87 -13.84
CA ASN A 44 22.39 -28.84 -14.79
C ASN A 44 23.86 -28.55 -15.14
N GLU A 45 24.21 -27.29 -15.40
CA GLU A 45 25.59 -26.87 -15.66
C GLU A 45 26.51 -27.15 -14.45
N ALA A 46 26.06 -26.83 -13.24
CA ALA A 46 26.81 -27.08 -12.02
C ALA A 46 27.09 -28.59 -11.83
N ARG A 47 26.08 -29.44 -12.05
CA ARG A 47 26.22 -30.90 -11.99
C ARG A 47 27.15 -31.45 -13.09
N ALA A 48 27.02 -30.95 -14.31
CA ALA A 48 27.84 -31.37 -15.45
C ALA A 48 29.33 -31.03 -15.30
N ALA A 49 29.65 -29.95 -14.58
CA ALA A 49 31.03 -29.57 -14.26
C ALA A 49 31.75 -30.57 -13.35
N GLY A 50 31.05 -31.57 -12.78
CA GLY A 50 31.65 -32.71 -12.06
C GLY A 50 32.23 -32.41 -10.67
N ASN A 51 32.35 -31.13 -10.30
CA ASN A 51 32.96 -30.70 -9.04
C ASN A 51 32.02 -30.72 -7.84
N VAL A 52 30.71 -30.92 -8.05
CA VAL A 52 29.69 -30.86 -6.98
C VAL A 52 29.97 -31.88 -5.88
N ALA A 53 30.35 -33.11 -6.22
CA ALA A 53 30.65 -34.15 -5.23
C ALA A 53 31.93 -33.89 -4.43
N GLN A 54 32.82 -33.02 -4.93
CA GLN A 54 34.12 -32.72 -4.33
C GLN A 54 34.12 -31.40 -3.54
N ASP A 55 33.09 -30.56 -3.73
CA ASP A 55 32.94 -29.27 -3.08
C ASP A 55 31.63 -29.24 -2.27
N PRO A 56 31.69 -29.46 -0.94
CA PRO A 56 30.51 -29.45 -0.07
C PRO A 56 29.71 -28.15 -0.11
N ALA A 57 30.37 -27.00 -0.32
CA ALA A 57 29.69 -25.72 -0.41
C ALA A 57 28.88 -25.64 -1.72
N LEU A 58 29.47 -26.08 -2.84
CA LEU A 58 28.75 -26.17 -4.11
C LEU A 58 27.61 -27.20 -4.04
N ALA A 59 27.81 -28.36 -3.40
CA ALA A 59 26.78 -29.37 -3.20
C ALA A 59 25.56 -28.82 -2.47
N SER A 60 25.77 -28.15 -1.33
CA SER A 60 24.69 -27.53 -0.55
C SER A 60 23.95 -26.45 -1.35
N MET A 61 24.66 -25.65 -2.15
CA MET A 61 24.02 -24.62 -2.98
C MET A 61 23.20 -25.21 -4.13
N VAL A 62 23.67 -26.30 -4.74
CA VAL A 62 22.91 -27.03 -5.77
C VAL A 62 21.65 -27.66 -5.17
N GLU A 63 21.73 -28.21 -3.96
CA GLU A 63 20.58 -28.75 -3.23
C GLU A 63 19.54 -27.66 -2.94
N GLN A 64 19.96 -26.52 -2.40
CA GLN A 64 19.07 -25.37 -2.18
C GLN A 64 18.43 -24.86 -3.48
N ALA A 65 19.17 -24.85 -4.59
CA ALA A 65 18.62 -24.48 -5.90
C ALA A 65 17.56 -25.49 -6.39
N VAL A 66 17.73 -26.78 -6.09
CA VAL A 66 16.74 -27.83 -6.42
C VAL A 66 15.48 -27.70 -5.55
N GLU A 67 15.62 -27.44 -4.25
CA GLU A 67 14.48 -27.17 -3.36
C GLU A 67 13.67 -25.94 -3.83
N ASN A 68 14.37 -24.90 -4.27
CA ASN A 68 13.74 -23.72 -4.87
C ASN A 68 12.99 -24.07 -6.16
N LEU A 69 13.54 -24.93 -7.03
CA LEU A 69 12.83 -25.40 -8.23
C LEU A 69 11.52 -26.10 -7.88
N GLU A 70 11.52 -27.00 -6.90
CA GLU A 70 10.30 -27.70 -6.45
C GLU A 70 9.24 -26.71 -5.92
N THR A 71 9.69 -25.70 -5.18
CA THR A 71 8.83 -24.62 -4.70
C THR A 71 8.22 -23.83 -5.86
N TYR A 72 9.04 -23.45 -6.84
CA TYR A 72 8.60 -22.65 -7.99
C TYR A 72 7.64 -23.43 -8.89
N ASP A 73 7.89 -24.72 -9.11
CA ASP A 73 7.01 -25.61 -9.88
C ASP A 73 5.64 -25.81 -9.20
N THR A 74 5.65 -25.95 -7.88
CA THR A 74 4.41 -26.03 -7.09
C THR A 74 3.62 -24.74 -7.21
N GLU A 75 4.30 -23.59 -7.06
CA GLU A 75 3.65 -22.28 -7.18
C GLU A 75 3.13 -22.03 -8.59
N ARG A 76 3.86 -22.46 -9.64
CA ARG A 76 3.41 -22.41 -11.04
C ARG A 76 2.10 -23.15 -11.25
N LYS A 77 1.99 -24.38 -10.73
CA LYS A 77 0.76 -25.19 -10.81
C LYS A 77 -0.41 -24.50 -10.12
N GLU A 78 -0.17 -23.89 -8.96
CA GLU A 78 -1.19 -23.15 -8.22
C GLU A 78 -1.62 -21.86 -8.93
N ILE A 79 -0.69 -21.11 -9.52
CA ILE A 79 -1.02 -19.93 -10.35
C ILE A 79 -1.86 -20.37 -11.55
N ALA A 80 -1.44 -21.40 -12.28
CA ALA A 80 -2.19 -21.94 -13.41
C ALA A 80 -3.62 -22.35 -13.02
N ARG A 81 -3.77 -23.02 -11.87
CA ARG A 81 -5.05 -23.44 -11.32
C ARG A 81 -5.97 -22.26 -11.00
N VAL A 82 -5.43 -21.19 -10.43
CA VAL A 82 -6.20 -19.96 -10.15
C VAL A 82 -6.58 -19.23 -11.43
N GLN A 83 -5.66 -19.09 -12.38
CA GLN A 83 -5.90 -18.38 -13.64
C GLN A 83 -6.85 -19.14 -14.58
N ALA A 84 -6.85 -20.48 -14.53
CA ALA A 84 -7.79 -21.31 -15.28
C ALA A 84 -9.26 -21.09 -14.89
N GLN A 85 -9.54 -20.43 -13.77
CA GLN A 85 -10.91 -20.07 -13.35
C GLN A 85 -11.52 -18.94 -14.22
N GLY A 86 -10.69 -18.31 -15.07
CA GLY A 86 -11.08 -17.31 -16.07
C GLY A 86 -10.95 -15.87 -15.60
N GLU A 87 -11.12 -14.93 -16.54
CA GLU A 87 -10.95 -13.49 -16.33
C GLU A 87 -11.78 -12.94 -15.15
N THR A 88 -13.01 -13.42 -15.00
CA THR A 88 -13.91 -13.01 -13.90
C THR A 88 -13.35 -13.38 -12.52
N ALA A 89 -12.68 -14.53 -12.39
CA ALA A 89 -12.07 -14.93 -11.12
C ALA A 89 -10.85 -14.05 -10.79
N ILE A 90 -10.08 -13.66 -11.82
CA ILE A 90 -8.97 -12.72 -11.69
C ILE A 90 -9.48 -11.33 -11.26
N GLU A 91 -10.54 -10.83 -11.89
CA GLU A 91 -11.20 -9.56 -11.50
C GLU A 91 -11.67 -9.64 -10.03
N GLY A 92 -12.28 -10.75 -9.61
CA GLY A 92 -12.70 -10.97 -8.23
C GLY A 92 -11.53 -10.94 -7.24
N SER A 93 -10.43 -11.62 -7.56
CA SER A 93 -9.22 -11.60 -6.73
C SER A 93 -8.61 -10.21 -6.62
N LYS A 94 -8.63 -9.41 -7.69
CA LYS A 94 -8.15 -8.02 -7.65
C LYS A 94 -9.00 -7.16 -6.72
N LEU A 95 -10.32 -7.33 -6.75
CA LEU A 95 -11.24 -6.63 -5.83
C LEU A 95 -11.00 -7.03 -4.37
N ALA A 96 -10.72 -8.31 -4.11
CA ALA A 96 -10.33 -8.77 -2.78
C ALA A 96 -9.01 -8.12 -2.31
N THR A 97 -8.01 -7.98 -3.20
CA THR A 97 -6.78 -7.25 -2.90
C THR A 97 -7.04 -5.79 -2.52
N TRP A 98 -7.89 -5.08 -3.27
CA TRP A 98 -8.27 -3.70 -2.94
C TRP A 98 -8.91 -3.59 -1.55
N ALA A 99 -9.82 -4.49 -1.21
CA ALA A 99 -10.44 -4.56 0.10
C ALA A 99 -9.40 -4.81 1.21
N ASN A 100 -8.52 -5.79 1.02
CA ASN A 100 -7.48 -6.14 1.99
C ASN A 100 -6.50 -5.00 2.26
N LEU A 101 -6.17 -4.19 1.24
CA LEU A 101 -5.35 -2.99 1.43
C LEU A 101 -6.05 -1.95 2.32
N GLN A 102 -7.38 -1.80 2.23
CA GLN A 102 -8.14 -0.93 3.15
C GLN A 102 -8.20 -1.53 4.57
N PHE A 103 -8.31 -2.86 4.70
CA PHE A 103 -8.25 -3.53 6.00
C PHE A 103 -6.89 -3.34 6.67
N GLY A 104 -5.81 -3.50 5.91
CA GLY A 104 -4.46 -3.19 6.34
C GLY A 104 -4.30 -1.74 6.77
N GLN A 105 -4.83 -0.79 5.98
CA GLN A 105 -4.78 0.63 6.35
C GLN A 105 -5.50 0.92 7.67
N TYR A 106 -6.65 0.28 7.93
CA TYR A 106 -7.31 0.38 9.24
C TYR A 106 -6.43 -0.13 10.37
N PHE A 107 -5.82 -1.29 10.18
CA PHE A 107 -4.95 -1.91 11.19
C PHE A 107 -3.73 -1.05 11.53
N ARG A 108 -3.15 -0.35 10.54
CA ARG A 108 -2.00 0.54 10.76
C ARG A 108 -2.36 1.85 11.45
N HIS A 109 -3.53 2.42 11.12
CA HIS A 109 -3.88 3.81 11.48
C HIS A 109 -4.96 3.97 12.53
N PHE A 110 -5.69 2.91 12.88
CA PHE A 110 -6.81 2.99 13.84
C PHE A 110 -6.67 1.98 14.97
N ALA A 111 -6.22 0.76 14.70
CA ALA A 111 -6.09 -0.26 15.74
C ALA A 111 -5.07 0.16 16.82
N GLY A 112 -5.50 0.13 18.09
CA GLY A 112 -4.65 0.49 19.23
C GLY A 112 -4.48 2.00 19.49
N GLN A 113 -4.93 2.88 18.59
CA GLN A 113 -4.80 4.33 18.79
C GLN A 113 -5.95 4.90 19.62
N GLY A 114 -5.73 5.99 20.37
CA GLY A 114 -6.82 6.66 21.10
C GLY A 114 -7.89 7.19 20.15
N ARG A 115 -9.17 6.86 20.34
CA ARG A 115 -10.25 7.21 19.38
C ARG A 115 -10.30 8.70 19.03
N ALA A 116 -10.13 9.57 20.02
CA ALA A 116 -10.24 11.01 19.83
C ALA A 116 -9.15 11.60 18.90
N THR A 117 -7.98 10.96 18.78
CA THR A 117 -6.86 11.43 17.94
C THR A 117 -6.88 10.88 16.52
N ARG A 118 -7.81 9.96 16.17
CA ARG A 118 -7.83 9.26 14.88
C ARG A 118 -8.30 10.15 13.72
N ASP A 119 -7.74 9.96 12.54
CA ASP A 119 -8.04 10.76 11.35
C ASP A 119 -9.39 10.36 10.71
N LEU A 120 -10.42 11.20 10.88
CA LEU A 120 -11.74 10.98 10.30
C LEU A 120 -11.76 11.11 8.78
N GLY A 121 -10.95 12.00 8.21
CA GLY A 121 -10.83 12.18 6.77
C GLY A 121 -10.31 10.90 6.10
N ARG A 122 -9.31 10.26 6.70
CA ARG A 122 -8.79 8.96 6.27
C ARG A 122 -9.84 7.85 6.39
N LEU A 123 -10.55 7.79 7.52
CA LEU A 123 -11.58 6.76 7.72
C LEU A 123 -12.71 6.87 6.69
N ASN A 124 -13.14 8.11 6.38
CA ASN A 124 -14.15 8.36 5.37
C ASN A 124 -13.69 7.96 3.97
N GLU A 125 -12.43 8.26 3.60
CA GLU A 125 -11.86 7.80 2.34
C GLU A 125 -11.85 6.27 2.24
N MET A 126 -11.45 5.57 3.31
CA MET A 126 -11.47 4.10 3.35
C MET A 126 -12.89 3.52 3.21
N ILE A 127 -13.89 4.15 3.82
CA ILE A 127 -15.31 3.77 3.66
C ILE A 127 -15.71 3.90 2.19
N SER A 128 -15.39 5.02 1.54
CA SER A 128 -15.72 5.25 0.13
C SER A 128 -15.02 4.25 -0.81
N GLU A 129 -13.77 3.89 -0.53
CA GLU A 129 -13.03 2.87 -1.29
C GLU A 129 -13.63 1.46 -1.13
N LEU A 130 -14.10 1.11 0.07
CA LEU A 130 -14.81 -0.15 0.29
C LEU A 130 -16.18 -0.17 -0.37
N GLU A 131 -16.90 0.95 -0.41
CA GLU A 131 -18.19 1.08 -1.11
C GLU A 131 -18.01 0.92 -2.63
N LEU A 132 -16.96 1.52 -3.20
CA LEU A 132 -16.58 1.32 -4.60
C LEU A 132 -16.28 -0.17 -4.88
N THR A 133 -15.48 -0.79 -4.01
CA THR A 133 -15.16 -2.23 -4.11
C THR A 133 -16.42 -3.09 -4.01
N GLU A 134 -17.34 -2.77 -3.09
CA GLU A 134 -18.63 -3.46 -2.93
C GLU A 134 -19.46 -3.37 -4.23
N ALA A 135 -19.54 -2.18 -4.83
CA ALA A 135 -20.27 -1.96 -6.08
C ALA A 135 -19.68 -2.78 -7.24
N GLN A 136 -18.35 -2.82 -7.34
CA GLN A 136 -17.64 -3.61 -8.35
C GLN A 136 -17.82 -5.11 -8.15
N MET A 137 -17.74 -5.61 -6.90
CA MET A 137 -17.99 -7.02 -6.58
C MET A 137 -19.43 -7.43 -6.93
N LYS A 138 -20.43 -6.57 -6.64
CA LYS A 138 -21.83 -6.81 -7.05
C LYS A 138 -21.95 -6.91 -8.56
N LYS A 139 -21.36 -5.95 -9.29
CA LYS A 139 -21.36 -5.94 -10.76
C LYS A 139 -20.67 -7.19 -11.33
N LEU A 140 -19.65 -7.70 -10.65
CA LEU A 140 -18.97 -8.92 -11.07
C LEU A 140 -19.85 -10.16 -10.89
N LEU A 141 -20.57 -10.24 -9.76
CA LEU A 141 -21.49 -11.33 -9.46
C LEU A 141 -22.69 -11.39 -10.41
N THR A 142 -23.09 -10.27 -11.03
CA THR A 142 -24.12 -10.30 -12.09
C THR A 142 -23.60 -10.90 -13.39
N LYS A 143 -22.28 -10.83 -13.66
CA LYS A 143 -21.66 -11.47 -14.83
C LYS A 143 -21.48 -12.97 -14.62
N LYS A 144 -21.02 -13.37 -13.42
CA LYS A 144 -20.79 -14.77 -13.07
C LYS A 144 -20.88 -14.93 -11.56
N ASP A 145 -21.80 -15.79 -11.12
CA ASP A 145 -21.95 -16.10 -9.71
C ASP A 145 -20.78 -16.94 -9.21
N MET A 146 -20.05 -16.42 -8.22
CA MET A 146 -18.85 -17.05 -7.66
C MET A 146 -18.92 -17.03 -6.15
N ARG A 147 -18.75 -18.20 -5.53
CA ARG A 147 -18.79 -18.34 -4.07
C ARG A 147 -17.73 -17.48 -3.37
N SER A 148 -16.48 -17.49 -3.87
CA SER A 148 -15.39 -16.68 -3.31
C SER A 148 -15.74 -15.19 -3.26
N VAL A 149 -16.22 -14.63 -4.37
CA VAL A 149 -16.61 -13.20 -4.43
C VAL A 149 -17.79 -12.88 -3.53
N ARG A 150 -18.74 -13.81 -3.31
CA ARG A 150 -19.81 -13.61 -2.31
C ARG A 150 -19.29 -13.56 -0.87
N GLU A 151 -18.33 -14.41 -0.55
CA GLU A 151 -17.69 -14.45 0.77
C GLU A 151 -16.88 -13.17 1.00
N ASP A 152 -16.09 -12.74 0.02
CA ASP A 152 -15.34 -11.48 0.07
C ASP A 152 -16.27 -10.27 0.19
N LEU A 153 -17.36 -10.24 -0.59
CA LEU A 153 -18.38 -9.18 -0.51
C LEU A 153 -19.01 -9.07 0.89
N LYS A 154 -19.25 -10.21 1.55
CA LYS A 154 -19.73 -10.23 2.93
C LYS A 154 -18.70 -9.60 3.88
N THR A 155 -17.43 -9.95 3.72
CA THR A 155 -16.32 -9.37 4.51
C THR A 155 -16.19 -7.86 4.30
N VAL A 156 -16.28 -7.39 3.05
CA VAL A 156 -16.28 -5.95 2.71
C VAL A 156 -17.41 -5.24 3.45
N ARG A 157 -18.65 -5.73 3.33
CA ARG A 157 -19.82 -5.12 3.99
C ARG A 157 -19.69 -5.04 5.50
N ASN A 158 -19.19 -6.11 6.12
CA ASN A 158 -18.98 -6.16 7.57
C ASN A 158 -17.95 -5.11 8.01
N ASN A 159 -16.84 -4.99 7.29
CA ASN A 159 -15.81 -3.99 7.59
C ASN A 159 -16.30 -2.56 7.32
N THR A 160 -17.02 -2.31 6.23
CA THR A 160 -17.64 -0.99 5.98
C THR A 160 -18.57 -0.59 7.11
N ALA A 161 -19.39 -1.51 7.61
CA ALA A 161 -20.27 -1.26 8.76
C ALA A 161 -19.48 -1.00 10.05
N LEU A 162 -18.38 -1.74 10.28
CA LEU A 162 -17.47 -1.51 11.40
C LEU A 162 -16.85 -0.11 11.34
N TYR A 163 -16.38 0.31 10.17
CA TYR A 163 -15.71 1.61 10.00
C TYR A 163 -16.69 2.78 10.17
N ARG A 164 -17.93 2.64 9.70
CA ARG A 164 -18.99 3.63 9.96
C ARG A 164 -19.29 3.76 11.45
N LYS A 165 -19.39 2.64 12.19
CA LYS A 165 -19.55 2.67 13.65
C LYS A 165 -18.34 3.31 14.33
N GLU A 166 -17.14 3.00 13.87
CA GLU A 166 -15.91 3.58 14.42
C GLU A 166 -15.86 5.10 14.21
N ARG A 167 -16.30 5.60 13.06
CA ARG A 167 -16.46 7.04 12.81
C ARG A 167 -17.36 7.69 13.87
N ASP A 168 -18.50 7.08 14.15
CA ASP A 168 -19.44 7.60 15.13
C ASP A 168 -18.84 7.55 16.56
N HIS A 169 -18.08 6.49 16.90
CA HIS A 169 -17.36 6.42 18.16
C HIS A 169 -16.26 7.48 18.30
N ILE A 170 -15.54 7.81 17.23
CA ILE A 170 -14.53 8.87 17.22
C ILE A 170 -15.18 10.24 17.46
N LEU A 171 -16.29 10.52 16.76
CA LEU A 171 -17.06 11.75 16.95
C LEU A 171 -17.57 11.86 18.39
N ASN A 172 -18.14 10.78 18.94
CA ASN A 172 -18.59 10.74 20.33
C ASN A 172 -17.42 10.92 21.32
N ALA A 173 -16.25 10.32 21.04
CA ALA A 173 -15.08 10.49 21.90
C ALA A 173 -14.60 11.95 21.95
N ARG A 174 -14.64 12.66 20.82
CA ARG A 174 -14.29 14.09 20.76
C ARG A 174 -15.34 14.97 21.42
N ALA A 175 -16.62 14.70 21.18
CA ALA A 175 -17.71 15.49 21.73
C ALA A 175 -17.78 15.44 23.27
N ASN A 176 -17.32 14.34 23.87
CA ASN A 176 -17.29 14.15 25.32
C ASN A 176 -15.93 14.49 25.98
N ALA A 177 -14.93 14.90 25.19
CA ALA A 177 -13.62 15.28 25.72
C ALA A 177 -13.69 16.63 26.44
N GLN A 178 -12.87 16.82 27.48
CA GLN A 178 -12.73 18.13 28.10
C GLN A 178 -12.03 19.11 27.13
N PRO A 179 -12.27 20.44 27.24
CA PRO A 179 -11.69 21.42 26.31
C PRO A 179 -10.16 21.32 26.14
N ASP A 180 -9.40 21.17 27.23
CA ASP A 180 -7.94 21.02 27.17
C ASP A 180 -7.50 19.70 26.52
N GLU A 181 -8.22 18.60 26.80
CA GLU A 181 -7.96 17.30 26.19
C GLU A 181 -8.26 17.35 24.68
N LEU A 182 -9.37 17.96 24.29
CA LEU A 182 -9.75 18.10 22.89
C LEU A 182 -8.72 18.96 22.14
N ALA A 183 -8.24 20.05 22.72
CA ALA A 183 -7.17 20.85 22.13
C ALA A 183 -5.89 20.01 21.90
N SER A 184 -5.54 19.14 22.85
CA SER A 184 -4.40 18.24 22.75
C SER A 184 -4.59 17.16 21.66
N TYR A 185 -5.80 16.60 21.54
CA TYR A 185 -6.14 15.65 20.50
C TYR A 185 -6.09 16.27 19.10
N LEU A 186 -6.59 17.50 18.96
CA LEU A 186 -6.57 18.26 17.72
C LEU A 186 -5.13 18.60 17.31
N ALA A 187 -4.27 18.96 18.26
CA ALA A 187 -2.85 19.20 17.99
C ALA A 187 -2.13 17.93 17.51
N THR A 188 -2.42 16.79 18.13
CA THR A 188 -1.91 15.48 17.70
C THR A 188 -2.34 15.15 16.27
N LEU A 189 -3.63 15.39 15.95
CA LEU A 189 -4.15 15.16 14.61
C LEU A 189 -3.52 16.09 13.57
N ALA A 190 -3.30 17.36 13.89
CA ALA A 190 -2.61 18.31 13.00
C ALA A 190 -1.18 17.85 12.70
N ASN A 191 -0.42 17.47 13.74
CA ASN A 191 0.95 16.97 13.59
C ASN A 191 1.00 15.72 12.70
N GLU A 192 0.03 14.81 12.83
CA GLU A 192 -0.08 13.65 11.96
C GLU A 192 -0.33 14.05 10.49
N GLN A 193 -1.17 15.06 10.22
CA GLN A 193 -1.34 15.57 8.85
C GLN A 193 -0.06 16.21 8.31
N PHE A 194 0.71 16.90 9.15
CA PHE A 194 2.01 17.45 8.76
C PHE A 194 3.02 16.35 8.41
N ALA A 195 3.02 15.26 9.18
CA ALA A 195 3.85 14.10 8.89
C ALA A 195 3.46 13.41 7.57
N VAL A 196 2.16 13.31 7.27
CA VAL A 196 1.68 12.81 5.96
C VAL A 196 2.17 13.73 4.84
N TYR A 197 2.05 15.05 4.98
CA TYR A 197 2.56 15.98 3.97
C TYR A 197 4.07 15.81 3.73
N ASN A 198 4.86 15.80 4.80
CA ASN A 198 6.31 15.71 4.73
C ASN A 198 6.77 14.43 4.01
N PHE A 199 6.08 13.31 4.24
CA PHE A 199 6.43 12.06 3.58
C PHE A 199 6.00 12.03 2.11
N HIS A 200 4.74 12.39 1.84
CA HIS A 200 4.12 12.18 0.55
C HIS A 200 4.32 13.33 -0.44
N PHE A 201 4.66 14.54 0.00
CA PHE A 201 4.70 15.72 -0.88
C PHE A 201 6.03 16.48 -0.81
N ALA A 202 6.60 16.68 0.38
CA ALA A 202 7.81 17.49 0.52
C ALA A 202 8.99 16.86 -0.26
N GLY A 203 9.58 17.65 -1.17
CA GLY A 203 10.68 17.20 -2.03
C GLY A 203 10.30 16.15 -3.09
N ARG A 204 9.00 15.88 -3.30
CA ARG A 204 8.52 14.88 -4.26
C ARG A 204 8.12 15.51 -5.60
N PRO A 205 8.25 14.77 -6.71
CA PRO A 205 7.76 15.26 -8.01
C PRO A 205 6.24 15.43 -8.02
N ARG A 206 5.78 16.68 -8.15
CA ARG A 206 4.36 17.08 -8.13
C ARG A 206 3.46 16.27 -9.05
N VAL A 207 3.93 15.95 -10.26
CA VAL A 207 3.14 15.19 -11.26
C VAL A 207 2.68 13.84 -10.70
N SER A 208 3.53 13.17 -9.92
CA SER A 208 3.22 11.84 -9.35
C SER A 208 2.31 11.90 -8.11
N ARG A 209 2.07 13.10 -7.53
CA ARG A 209 1.38 13.26 -6.25
C ARG A 209 -0.13 13.25 -6.39
N ARG A 210 -0.83 12.53 -5.51
CA ARG A 210 -2.29 12.40 -5.53
C ARG A 210 -2.99 13.69 -5.08
N PRO A 211 -3.73 14.39 -5.96
CA PRO A 211 -4.47 15.59 -5.59
C PRO A 211 -5.54 15.30 -4.53
N GLY A 212 -6.19 14.14 -4.60
CA GLY A 212 -7.18 13.70 -3.61
C GLY A 212 -6.62 13.59 -2.19
N LEU A 213 -5.37 13.13 -2.03
CA LEU A 213 -4.71 13.10 -0.72
C LEU A 213 -4.46 14.52 -0.20
N MET A 214 -3.94 15.42 -1.03
CA MET A 214 -3.70 16.82 -0.63
C MET A 214 -5.01 17.51 -0.23
N HIS A 215 -6.08 17.32 -1.02
CA HIS A 215 -7.40 17.83 -0.69
C HIS A 215 -7.91 17.29 0.66
N ARG A 216 -7.70 16.00 0.95
CA ARG A 216 -8.04 15.39 2.24
C ARG A 216 -7.26 16.02 3.41
N LEU A 217 -5.95 16.28 3.22
CA LEU A 217 -5.12 16.96 4.23
C LEU A 217 -5.65 18.36 4.54
N ILE A 218 -5.95 19.13 3.49
CA ILE A 218 -6.52 20.48 3.62
C ILE A 218 -7.85 20.42 4.39
N ALA A 219 -8.79 19.59 3.95
CA ALA A 219 -10.10 19.47 4.61
C ALA A 219 -9.98 19.05 6.08
N THR A 220 -9.07 18.14 6.40
CA THR A 220 -8.83 17.69 7.79
C THR A 220 -8.25 18.82 8.64
N LEU A 221 -7.29 19.59 8.12
CA LEU A 221 -6.70 20.71 8.83
C LEU A 221 -7.66 21.90 8.98
N GLU A 222 -8.54 22.12 8.00
CA GLU A 222 -9.63 23.12 8.11
C GLU A 222 -10.58 22.75 9.26
N GLU A 223 -11.00 21.49 9.35
CA GLU A 223 -11.83 21.01 10.44
C GLU A 223 -11.13 21.16 11.81
N VAL A 224 -9.86 20.77 11.88
CA VAL A 224 -9.05 20.89 13.10
C VAL A 224 -8.91 22.35 13.53
N GLY A 225 -8.53 23.24 12.61
CA GLY A 225 -8.37 24.67 12.89
C GLY A 225 -9.69 25.32 13.33
N ALA A 226 -10.81 24.95 12.71
CA ALA A 226 -12.12 25.43 13.10
C ALA A 226 -12.51 24.97 14.52
N GLN A 227 -12.22 23.71 14.89
CA GLN A 227 -12.49 23.22 16.24
C GLN A 227 -11.58 23.88 17.29
N MET A 228 -10.29 24.09 17.00
CA MET A 228 -9.38 24.80 17.90
C MET A 228 -9.81 26.25 18.15
N LYS A 229 -10.26 26.96 17.11
CA LYS A 229 -10.80 28.32 17.23
C LYS A 229 -12.08 28.35 18.06
N LYS A 230 -12.99 27.41 17.83
CA LYS A 230 -14.22 27.27 18.63
C LYS A 230 -13.92 27.05 20.12
N LEU A 231 -12.85 26.32 20.45
CA LEU A 231 -12.41 26.16 21.83
C LEU A 231 -11.90 27.49 22.43
N ASP A 232 -11.08 28.23 21.69
CA ASP A 232 -10.56 29.55 22.13
C ASP A 232 -11.71 30.56 22.35
N GLU A 233 -12.65 30.65 21.40
CA GLU A 233 -13.87 31.46 21.50
C GLU A 233 -14.79 31.00 22.64
N GLY A 234 -14.78 29.70 22.94
CA GLY A 234 -15.53 29.07 24.03
C GLY A 234 -14.92 29.29 25.42
N GLY A 235 -13.85 30.06 25.54
CA GLY A 235 -13.22 30.43 26.81
C GLY A 235 -12.01 29.60 27.20
N LEU A 236 -11.49 28.74 26.32
CA LEU A 236 -10.23 28.05 26.54
C LEU A 236 -9.05 29.03 26.46
N ASN A 237 -8.66 29.62 27.59
CA ASN A 237 -7.54 30.56 27.66
C ASN A 237 -6.18 29.85 27.67
N ASN A 238 -5.85 29.17 26.57
CA ASN A 238 -4.64 28.35 26.44
C ASN A 238 -3.72 28.90 25.33
N GLU A 239 -2.52 29.37 25.70
CA GLU A 239 -1.56 29.94 24.75
C GLU A 239 -1.05 28.91 23.72
N GLN A 240 -0.88 27.66 24.13
CA GLN A 240 -0.45 26.59 23.23
C GLN A 240 -1.51 26.33 22.15
N ASN A 241 -2.80 26.34 22.51
CA ASN A 241 -3.89 26.23 21.52
C ASN A 241 -3.85 27.37 20.51
N ARG A 242 -3.67 28.62 20.97
CA ARG A 242 -3.56 29.78 20.09
C ARG A 242 -2.35 29.72 19.16
N ASN A 243 -1.23 29.20 19.62
CA ASN A 243 -0.05 28.97 18.77
C ASN A 243 -0.30 27.86 17.75
N ASN A 244 -0.97 26.77 18.15
CA ASN A 244 -1.34 25.69 17.24
C ASN A 244 -2.27 26.15 16.13
N ILE A 245 -3.26 27.03 16.43
CA ILE A 245 -4.14 27.63 15.42
C ILE A 245 -3.31 28.34 14.34
N LYS A 246 -2.34 29.17 14.73
CA LYS A 246 -1.48 29.91 13.78
C LYS A 246 -0.66 28.97 12.90
N ILE A 247 -0.10 27.90 13.48
CA ILE A 247 0.65 26.88 12.74
C ILE A 247 -0.26 26.20 11.71
N VAL A 248 -1.47 25.79 12.12
CA VAL A 248 -2.44 25.16 11.22
C VAL A 248 -2.82 26.11 10.08
N GLU A 249 -3.06 27.39 10.35
CA GLU A 249 -3.38 28.40 9.33
C GLU A 249 -2.24 28.59 8.31
N THR A 250 -1.00 28.73 8.80
CA THR A 250 0.18 28.85 7.92
C THR A 250 0.35 27.62 7.06
N GLN A 251 0.13 26.44 7.63
CA GLN A 251 0.28 25.19 6.90
C GLN A 251 -0.85 24.98 5.88
N LEU A 252 -2.07 25.40 6.19
CA LEU A 252 -3.21 25.40 5.25
C LEU A 252 -2.92 26.26 4.01
N GLU A 253 -2.34 27.45 4.18
CA GLU A 253 -1.94 28.30 3.05
C GLU A 253 -0.91 27.60 2.15
N THR A 254 0.10 26.98 2.78
CA THR A 254 1.12 26.21 2.08
C THR A 254 0.49 25.05 1.28
N TYR A 255 -0.43 24.30 1.89
CA TYR A 255 -1.03 23.13 1.25
C TYR A 255 -2.00 23.49 0.13
N ARG A 256 -2.77 24.58 0.27
CA ARG A 256 -3.62 25.10 -0.80
C ARG A 256 -2.81 25.55 -2.01
N THR A 257 -1.68 26.23 -1.75
CA THR A 257 -0.73 26.59 -2.82
C THR A 257 -0.18 25.34 -3.50
N GLU A 258 0.33 24.38 -2.73
CA GLU A 258 0.89 23.14 -3.27
C GLU A 258 -0.17 22.31 -4.03
N PHE A 259 -1.44 22.31 -3.59
CA PHE A 259 -2.53 21.68 -4.33
C PHE A 259 -2.71 22.28 -5.73
N GLY A 260 -2.72 23.62 -5.83
CA GLY A 260 -2.77 24.32 -7.11
C GLY A 260 -1.56 23.97 -7.99
N GLU A 261 -0.37 23.91 -7.42
CA GLU A 261 0.87 23.56 -8.10
C GLU A 261 0.88 22.10 -8.60
N ILE A 262 0.34 21.16 -7.84
CA ILE A 262 0.18 19.76 -8.27
C ILE A 262 -0.79 19.67 -9.46
N GLN A 263 -1.92 20.36 -9.38
CA GLN A 263 -2.88 20.40 -10.49
C GLN A 263 -2.27 21.04 -11.75
N ASN A 264 -1.54 22.15 -11.59
CA ASN A 264 -0.80 22.80 -12.67
C ASN A 264 0.22 21.85 -13.30
N ALA A 265 1.05 21.21 -12.48
CA ALA A 265 2.06 20.27 -12.95
C ALA A 265 1.44 19.13 -13.78
N ARG A 266 0.32 18.55 -13.32
CA ARG A 266 -0.38 17.49 -14.05
C ARG A 266 -0.98 17.95 -15.37
N ARG A 267 -1.61 19.13 -15.41
CA ARG A 267 -2.19 19.68 -16.64
C ARG A 267 -1.14 19.92 -17.73
N ASN A 268 0.10 20.16 -17.34
CA ASN A 268 1.22 20.41 -18.25
C ASN A 268 1.94 19.13 -18.72
N VAL A 269 1.53 17.95 -18.25
CA VAL A 269 2.05 16.67 -18.73
C VAL A 269 1.07 16.06 -19.72
N ALA A 270 1.59 15.51 -20.82
CA ALA A 270 0.76 14.80 -21.78
C ALA A 270 0.09 13.59 -21.10
N GLU A 271 -1.18 13.36 -21.39
CA GLU A 271 -1.98 12.31 -20.72
C GLU A 271 -1.35 10.92 -20.83
N GLY A 272 -0.68 10.61 -21.96
CA GLY A 272 0.03 9.35 -22.17
C GLY A 272 1.27 9.16 -21.28
N ASP A 273 1.83 10.23 -20.73
CA ASP A 273 3.05 10.19 -19.91
C ASP A 273 2.75 10.09 -18.41
N LEU A 274 1.49 10.30 -17.99
CA LEU A 274 1.07 10.19 -16.59
C LEU A 274 1.36 8.81 -15.98
N PRO A 275 1.09 7.67 -16.64
CA PRO A 275 1.45 6.35 -16.12
C PRO A 275 2.94 6.20 -15.78
N GLY A 276 3.82 6.79 -16.60
CA GLY A 276 5.27 6.79 -16.33
C GLY A 276 5.63 7.55 -15.05
N ASN A 277 4.96 8.67 -14.80
CA ASN A 277 5.14 9.46 -13.59
C ASN A 277 4.61 8.75 -12.33
N PHE A 278 3.47 8.06 -12.43
CA PHE A 278 2.96 7.23 -11.33
C PHE A 278 3.89 6.05 -11.04
N GLY A 279 4.42 5.41 -12.11
CA GLY A 279 5.42 4.36 -12.00
C GLY A 279 6.69 4.83 -11.30
N ALA A 280 7.18 6.04 -11.60
CA ALA A 280 8.33 6.63 -10.91
C ALA A 280 8.06 6.85 -9.40
N GLY A 281 6.85 7.31 -9.03
CA GLY A 281 6.44 7.43 -7.64
C GLY A 281 6.41 6.09 -6.91
N ALA A 282 5.86 5.06 -7.56
CA ALA A 282 5.82 3.71 -7.00
C ALA A 282 7.24 3.11 -6.86
N ASN A 283 8.10 3.28 -7.86
CA ASN A 283 9.49 2.81 -7.81
C ASN A 283 10.26 3.45 -6.65
N TRP A 284 10.01 4.72 -6.35
CA TRP A 284 10.60 5.36 -5.18
C TRP A 284 10.18 4.64 -3.88
N ALA A 285 8.89 4.36 -3.70
CA ALA A 285 8.41 3.62 -2.52
C ALA A 285 8.99 2.20 -2.44
N MET A 286 9.13 1.51 -3.58
CA MET A 286 9.77 0.20 -3.66
C MET A 286 11.26 0.24 -3.31
N GLU A 287 11.96 1.32 -3.66
CA GLU A 287 13.35 1.53 -3.24
C GLU A 287 13.44 1.73 -1.73
N GLN A 288 12.57 2.56 -1.12
CA GLN A 288 12.56 2.72 0.33
C GLN A 288 12.32 1.40 1.07
N TYR A 289 11.42 0.56 0.55
CA TYR A 289 11.21 -0.77 1.13
C TYR A 289 12.48 -1.61 1.06
N ARG A 290 13.14 -1.67 -0.10
CA ARG A 290 14.38 -2.43 -0.30
C ARG A 290 15.49 -1.93 0.61
N GLU A 291 15.64 -0.61 0.71
CA GLU A 291 16.67 0.03 1.51
C GLU A 291 16.46 -0.18 3.01
N HIS A 292 15.23 -0.19 3.52
CA HIS A 292 14.99 -0.17 4.97
C HIS A 292 14.47 -1.49 5.57
N PHE A 293 13.92 -2.40 4.77
CA PHE A 293 13.20 -3.59 5.26
C PHE A 293 13.66 -4.90 4.61
N ALA A 294 13.84 -4.93 3.29
CA ALA A 294 14.10 -6.19 2.59
C ALA A 294 15.38 -6.90 3.10
N GLY A 295 15.22 -8.14 3.57
CA GLY A 295 16.34 -8.96 4.08
C GLY A 295 16.93 -8.47 5.40
N LYS A 296 16.27 -7.53 6.10
CA LYS A 296 16.74 -6.97 7.36
C LYS A 296 15.99 -7.57 8.55
N ASP A 297 16.63 -7.53 9.72
CA ASP A 297 16.04 -8.02 10.96
C ASP A 297 14.78 -7.22 11.34
N ARG A 298 13.66 -7.92 11.51
CA ARG A 298 12.33 -7.38 11.79
C ARG A 298 12.24 -6.67 13.14
N ALA A 299 12.98 -7.13 14.16
CA ALA A 299 12.90 -6.56 15.50
C ALA A 299 13.41 -5.11 15.57
N SER A 300 14.26 -4.70 14.62
CA SER A 300 14.89 -3.38 14.58
C SER A 300 14.32 -2.44 13.51
N ARG A 301 13.20 -2.79 12.85
CA ARG A 301 12.64 -2.00 11.75
C ARG A 301 11.69 -0.91 12.22
N ASP A 302 11.66 0.20 11.49
CA ASP A 302 10.73 1.32 11.75
C ASP A 302 9.34 1.04 11.15
N LEU A 303 8.38 0.68 12.00
CA LEU A 303 7.00 0.44 11.59
C LEU A 303 6.29 1.69 11.07
N VAL A 304 6.65 2.89 11.55
CA VAL A 304 6.04 4.14 11.08
C VAL A 304 6.44 4.36 9.63
N LEU A 305 7.73 4.21 9.31
CA LEU A 305 8.21 4.31 7.93
C LEU A 305 7.54 3.28 7.01
N LEU A 306 7.41 2.01 7.42
CA LEU A 306 6.74 1.00 6.59
C LEU A 306 5.28 1.33 6.36
N SER A 307 4.58 1.84 7.37
CA SER A 307 3.19 2.27 7.24
C SER A 307 3.03 3.37 6.19
N ARG A 308 3.96 4.33 6.14
CA ARG A 308 3.98 5.40 5.14
C ARG A 308 4.29 4.89 3.74
N ILE A 309 5.21 3.94 3.61
CA ILE A 309 5.50 3.27 2.33
C ILE A 309 4.26 2.51 1.82
N CYS A 310 3.53 1.82 2.69
CA CYS A 310 2.27 1.16 2.33
C CYS A 310 1.21 2.16 1.84
N ASP A 311 1.08 3.32 2.51
CA ASP A 311 0.16 4.38 2.09
C ASP A 311 0.56 4.96 0.72
N GLU A 312 1.84 5.19 0.47
CA GLU A 312 2.35 5.74 -0.80
C GLU A 312 2.07 4.79 -1.96
N MET A 313 2.30 3.50 -1.76
CA MET A 313 1.97 2.47 -2.75
C MET A 313 0.47 2.44 -3.06
N LEU A 314 -0.37 2.56 -2.03
CA LEU A 314 -1.82 2.61 -2.20
C LEU A 314 -2.26 3.88 -2.95
N ASP A 315 -1.66 5.03 -2.67
CA ASP A 315 -1.97 6.27 -3.38
C ASP A 315 -1.51 6.23 -4.85
N MET A 316 -0.37 5.60 -5.16
CA MET A 316 0.02 5.35 -6.55
C MET A 316 -0.95 4.41 -7.24
N ALA A 317 -1.37 3.34 -6.57
CA ALA A 317 -2.34 2.39 -7.12
C ALA A 317 -3.68 3.06 -7.43
N ARG A 318 -4.20 3.91 -6.52
CA ARG A 318 -5.46 4.64 -6.73
C ARG A 318 -5.38 5.52 -7.97
N GLN A 319 -4.28 6.26 -8.14
CA GLN A 319 -4.08 7.12 -9.30
C GLN A 319 -3.99 6.34 -10.61
N MET A 320 -3.28 5.20 -10.62
CA MET A 320 -3.21 4.33 -11.79
C MET A 320 -4.59 3.73 -12.12
N ARG A 321 -5.38 3.34 -11.11
CA ARG A 321 -6.75 2.84 -11.30
C ARG A 321 -7.67 3.92 -11.86
N ASP A 322 -7.60 5.13 -11.32
CA ASP A 322 -8.45 6.25 -11.73
C ASP A 322 -8.11 6.64 -13.19
N TYR A 323 -6.82 6.64 -13.55
CA TYR A 323 -6.40 6.81 -14.95
C TYR A 323 -6.93 5.70 -15.86
N ASP A 324 -6.83 4.43 -15.45
CA ASP A 324 -7.34 3.28 -16.24
C ASP A 324 -8.86 3.30 -16.44
N ALA A 325 -9.60 4.00 -15.57
CA ALA A 325 -11.04 4.17 -15.70
C ALA A 325 -11.41 5.16 -16.81
N GLU A 326 -10.51 6.09 -17.13
CA GLU A 326 -10.69 7.14 -18.14
C GLU A 326 -10.02 6.77 -19.47
N VAL A 327 -8.82 6.19 -19.41
CA VAL A 327 -7.97 5.90 -20.57
C VAL A 327 -7.50 4.44 -20.54
N TYR A 328 -7.82 3.68 -21.57
CA TYR A 328 -7.28 2.33 -21.71
C TYR A 328 -5.77 2.39 -22.01
N ASN A 329 -4.95 1.90 -21.07
CA ASN A 329 -3.51 1.79 -21.24
C ASN A 329 -2.99 0.45 -20.69
N GLU A 330 -2.55 -0.44 -21.58
CA GLU A 330 -2.08 -1.77 -21.19
C GLU A 330 -0.83 -1.71 -20.29
N GLY A 331 0.08 -0.78 -20.56
CA GLY A 331 1.27 -0.56 -19.74
C GLY A 331 0.91 -0.13 -18.32
N ASN A 332 -0.03 0.80 -18.17
CA ASN A 332 -0.54 1.23 -16.88
C ASN A 332 -1.20 0.07 -16.11
N ARG A 333 -2.02 -0.75 -16.78
CA ARG A 333 -2.64 -1.94 -16.18
C ARG A 333 -1.62 -2.95 -15.65
N LYS A 334 -0.53 -3.17 -16.40
CA LYS A 334 0.58 -4.03 -15.95
C LYS A 334 1.26 -3.42 -14.73
N ASN A 335 1.59 -2.13 -14.77
CA ASN A 335 2.18 -1.41 -13.66
C ASN A 335 1.30 -1.42 -12.42
N LEU A 336 -0.01 -1.20 -12.56
CA LEU A 336 -0.96 -1.26 -11.46
C LEU A 336 -0.94 -2.63 -10.76
N ASN A 337 -0.87 -3.73 -11.50
CA ASN A 337 -0.76 -5.05 -10.88
C ASN A 337 0.54 -5.18 -10.06
N ILE A 338 1.68 -4.71 -10.60
CA ILE A 338 2.97 -4.71 -9.89
C ILE A 338 2.88 -3.88 -8.60
N VAL A 339 2.23 -2.71 -8.66
CA VAL A 339 2.04 -1.82 -7.51
C VAL A 339 1.16 -2.50 -6.46
N LEU A 340 0.02 -3.09 -6.84
CA LEU A 340 -0.87 -3.80 -5.92
C LEU A 340 -0.20 -5.00 -5.25
N ASP A 341 0.56 -5.77 -6.03
CA ASP A 341 1.31 -6.92 -5.54
C ASP A 341 2.36 -6.51 -4.49
N ASN A 342 3.11 -5.43 -4.74
CA ASN A 342 4.07 -4.90 -3.77
C ASN A 342 3.37 -4.26 -2.56
N ALA A 343 2.24 -3.57 -2.75
CA ALA A 343 1.47 -3.03 -1.64
C ALA A 343 1.00 -4.12 -0.67
N MET A 344 0.56 -5.27 -1.20
CA MET A 344 0.21 -6.44 -0.38
C MET A 344 1.43 -7.05 0.31
N LEU A 345 2.57 -7.15 -0.38
CA LEU A 345 3.83 -7.59 0.24
C LEU A 345 4.18 -6.72 1.45
N TYR A 346 4.12 -5.40 1.30
CA TYR A 346 4.50 -4.45 2.37
C TYR A 346 3.50 -4.48 3.52
N GLN A 347 2.21 -4.67 3.22
CA GLN A 347 1.20 -4.88 4.26
C GLN A 347 1.48 -6.13 5.08
N ASN A 348 1.79 -7.25 4.43
CA ASN A 348 2.12 -8.50 5.12
C ASN A 348 3.39 -8.33 5.98
N GLU A 349 4.42 -7.68 5.43
CA GLU A 349 5.65 -7.41 6.19
C GLU A 349 5.40 -6.50 7.39
N TYR A 350 4.51 -5.51 7.27
CA TYR A 350 4.10 -4.68 8.41
C TYR A 350 3.49 -5.52 9.53
N GLU A 351 2.58 -6.44 9.19
CA GLU A 351 1.97 -7.34 10.16
C GLU A 351 2.98 -8.27 10.82
N GLU A 352 3.93 -8.81 10.06
CA GLU A 352 4.99 -9.67 10.59
C GLU A 352 5.96 -8.91 11.51
N ILE A 353 6.36 -7.70 11.14
CA ILE A 353 7.20 -6.85 12.00
C ILE A 353 6.44 -6.50 13.29
N LYS A 354 5.16 -6.12 13.20
CA LYS A 354 4.36 -5.81 14.38
C LYS A 354 4.23 -7.02 15.31
N LYS A 355 4.00 -8.22 14.79
CA LYS A 355 3.99 -9.45 15.63
C LYS A 355 5.31 -9.65 16.39
N VAL A 356 6.44 -9.32 15.79
CA VAL A 356 7.77 -9.44 16.42
C VAL A 356 8.01 -8.35 17.47
N GLN A 357 7.54 -7.12 17.22
CA GLN A 357 7.81 -5.97 18.08
C GLN A 357 6.80 -5.80 19.23
N GLY A 358 5.62 -6.42 19.14
CA GLY A 358 4.50 -6.25 20.09
C GLY A 358 3.52 -5.17 19.64
#